data_AF-A0A970Y732-F1
#
_entry.id   AF-A0A970Y732-F1
#
_cell.length_a   1.000
_cell.length_b   1.000
_cell.length_c   1.000
_cell.angle_alpha   90.00
_cell.angle_beta   90.00
_cell.angle_gamma   90.00
#
_symmetry.space_group_name_H-M   'P 1'
#
loop_
_entity.id
_entity.type
_entity.pdbx_description
1 polymer ?
#
loop_
_entity_poly.entity_id
_entity_poly.type
_entity_poly.pdbx_seq_one_letter_code
_entity_poly.pdbx_strand_id
1 'polypeptide(L)'
;MSSRIGRRRATIALVVIACGLVLLAGCGGGESSTTGTSASSAAETTAVTPATTPATAVGADATTTVVDGGKGAAEYEAAIPGLQQALEETPDDLPALQELAKAYYNLGRYEEAAQTYEKMLSIQDDAFVRNNYANVLRGWGKADLAVSQYQQAIETDPSLAVAYINLATEYVRQERPDDAVALLEEGIGAVADDDKEWLESYRDQLTASAE
;
A
#
# COMPACT_ATOMS: atom_id res chain seq x y z
N MET A 1 14.53 51.79 19.93
CA MET A 1 15.41 50.77 20.57
C MET A 1 15.11 49.43 19.91
N SER A 2 15.73 49.01 18.80
CA SER A 2 17.12 48.56 18.60
C SER A 2 17.65 47.61 19.68
N SER A 3 17.58 46.30 19.44
CA SER A 3 18.74 45.38 19.34
C SER A 3 18.22 43.96 19.00
N ARG A 4 18.55 43.37 17.83
CA ARG A 4 19.76 42.62 17.43
C ARG A 4 19.65 41.11 17.72
N ILE A 5 19.49 40.30 16.67
CA ILE A 5 20.53 39.47 16.01
C ILE A 5 20.66 38.08 16.64
N GLY A 6 20.40 37.07 15.81
CA GLY A 6 20.71 35.67 16.11
C GLY A 6 20.44 34.73 14.93
N ARG A 7 20.90 35.08 13.72
CA ARG A 7 20.94 34.13 12.58
C ARG A 7 21.89 32.98 12.94
N ARG A 8 21.43 31.73 12.83
CA ARG A 8 22.31 30.58 12.57
C ARG A 8 21.77 29.83 11.36
N ARG A 9 22.37 30.16 10.21
CA ARG A 9 22.38 29.35 9.01
C ARG A 9 23.31 28.16 9.29
N ALA A 10 22.83 26.94 9.13
CA ALA A 10 23.67 25.75 9.03
C ALA A 10 23.53 25.23 7.60
N THR A 11 24.55 25.51 6.81
CA THR A 11 24.82 24.98 5.47
C THR A 11 25.78 23.79 5.64
N ILE A 12 25.88 22.92 4.62
CA ILE A 12 26.93 21.90 4.37
C ILE A 12 26.54 20.50 4.94
N ALA A 13 26.56 19.37 4.21
CA ALA A 13 27.31 18.99 3.01
C ALA A 13 26.50 18.06 2.08
N LEU A 14 26.59 18.32 0.78
CA LEU A 14 26.28 17.40 -0.30
C LEU A 14 27.48 16.44 -0.45
N VAL A 15 27.27 15.14 -0.24
CA VAL A 15 28.29 14.11 -0.50
C VAL A 15 27.97 13.50 -1.87
N VAL A 16 28.68 14.01 -2.89
CA VAL A 16 28.72 13.41 -4.23
C VAL A 16 29.82 12.36 -4.21
N ILE A 17 29.44 11.07 -4.24
CA ILE A 17 30.39 9.98 -4.45
C ILE A 17 30.41 9.64 -5.93
N ALA A 18 31.47 10.12 -6.59
CA ALA A 18 31.88 9.69 -7.92
C ALA A 18 32.79 8.44 -7.78
N CYS A 19 32.33 7.31 -8.31
CA CYS A 19 33.14 6.15 -8.71
C CYS A 19 32.53 5.71 -10.04
N GLY A 20 33.23 5.48 -11.14
CA GLY A 20 34.65 5.43 -11.43
C GLY A 20 34.70 4.82 -12.83
N LEU A 21 34.94 5.67 -13.82
CA LEU A 21 34.94 5.32 -15.24
C LEU A 21 36.27 4.61 -15.54
N VAL A 22 36.24 3.31 -15.80
CA VAL A 22 37.39 2.55 -16.32
C VAL A 22 37.13 2.24 -17.80
N LEU A 23 37.87 2.93 -18.66
CA LEU A 23 38.05 2.60 -20.08
C LEU A 23 39.45 2.00 -20.26
N LEU A 24 39.53 0.98 -21.12
CA LEU A 24 40.60 0.56 -22.05
C LEU A 24 40.53 -0.98 -22.18
N ALA A 25 40.00 -1.53 -23.28
CA ALA A 25 40.65 -1.79 -24.57
C ALA A 25 41.36 -3.16 -24.64
N GLY A 26 41.00 -3.99 -25.64
CA GLY A 26 41.80 -5.16 -26.03
C GLY A 26 41.04 -6.24 -26.84
N CYS A 27 41.36 -6.36 -28.12
CA CYS A 27 40.82 -7.29 -29.12
C CYS A 27 41.27 -8.77 -28.98
N GLY A 28 40.54 -9.65 -29.69
CA GLY A 28 40.95 -11.01 -30.14
C GLY A 28 39.86 -12.04 -29.82
N GLY A 29 39.15 -12.70 -30.73
CA GLY A 29 39.54 -13.26 -32.03
C GLY A 29 39.84 -14.75 -31.86
N GLY A 30 38.98 -15.65 -32.36
CA GLY A 30 39.30 -17.08 -32.45
C GLY A 30 38.10 -18.04 -32.32
N GLU A 31 37.73 -18.63 -33.45
CA GLU A 31 36.71 -19.68 -33.63
C GLU A 31 37.18 -21.04 -33.09
N SER A 32 36.25 -21.88 -32.63
CA SER A 32 36.25 -23.32 -32.95
C SER A 32 34.98 -24.01 -32.46
N SER A 33 34.25 -24.57 -33.41
CA SER A 33 33.22 -25.58 -33.24
C SER A 33 33.85 -26.94 -32.89
N THR A 34 33.24 -27.71 -31.98
CA THR A 34 33.15 -29.18 -32.09
C THR A 34 32.01 -29.72 -31.25
N THR A 35 31.23 -30.58 -31.90
CA THR A 35 30.17 -31.47 -31.42
C THR A 35 30.63 -32.47 -30.36
N GLY A 36 29.73 -32.86 -29.46
CA GLY A 36 29.93 -33.99 -28.53
C GLY A 36 28.63 -34.45 -27.87
N THR A 37 28.21 -35.66 -28.24
CA THR A 37 26.96 -36.38 -27.94
C THR A 37 26.99 -37.12 -26.58
N SER A 38 25.78 -37.55 -26.14
CA SER A 38 25.42 -38.57 -25.11
C SER A 38 25.44 -38.09 -23.66
N ALA A 39 24.35 -38.10 -22.88
CA ALA A 39 23.28 -39.07 -22.56
C ALA A 39 23.54 -39.83 -21.24
N SER A 40 22.51 -39.78 -20.38
CA SER A 40 22.18 -40.68 -19.27
C SER A 40 23.05 -40.69 -18.01
N SER A 41 22.45 -40.30 -16.89
CA SER A 41 22.30 -41.23 -15.76
C SER A 41 21.29 -40.68 -14.76
N ALA A 42 20.29 -41.49 -14.46
CA ALA A 42 19.40 -41.34 -13.32
C ALA A 42 20.19 -41.35 -12.00
N ALA A 43 19.75 -40.53 -11.05
CA ALA A 43 19.89 -40.81 -9.64
C ALA A 43 18.61 -40.33 -8.94
N GLU A 44 17.90 -41.33 -8.47
CA GLU A 44 16.71 -41.30 -7.64
C GLU A 44 17.06 -40.78 -6.23
N THR A 45 15.99 -40.38 -5.52
CA THR A 45 15.78 -40.62 -4.09
C THR A 45 15.70 -39.37 -3.19
N THR A 46 14.58 -39.39 -2.45
CA THR A 46 14.21 -38.67 -1.21
C THR A 46 13.71 -37.24 -1.31
N ALA A 47 12.40 -37.19 -1.50
CA ALA A 47 11.49 -36.22 -0.94
C ALA A 47 11.87 -35.75 0.48
N VAL A 48 11.89 -34.44 0.67
CA VAL A 48 11.58 -33.80 1.94
C VAL A 48 10.48 -32.78 1.66
N THR A 49 9.27 -33.16 2.01
CA THR A 49 8.13 -32.27 2.20
C THR A 49 8.33 -31.44 3.47
N PRO A 50 8.09 -30.13 3.44
CA PRO A 50 7.38 -29.47 4.52
C PRO A 50 5.94 -29.29 4.02
N ALA A 51 5.04 -30.19 4.40
CA ALA A 51 4.12 -29.94 5.51
C ALA A 51 3.38 -28.61 5.33
N THR A 52 2.38 -28.68 4.45
CA THR A 52 1.19 -27.84 4.47
C THR A 52 0.68 -27.71 5.91
N THR A 53 0.79 -26.51 6.48
CA THR A 53 -0.10 -26.08 7.55
C THR A 53 -1.12 -25.17 6.89
N PRO A 54 -2.42 -25.49 6.89
CA PRO A 54 -3.42 -24.52 6.50
C PRO A 54 -3.49 -23.52 7.64
N ALA A 55 -2.87 -22.35 7.47
CA ALA A 55 -3.28 -21.19 8.24
C ALA A 55 -4.70 -20.90 7.80
N THR A 56 -5.66 -21.37 8.59
CA THR A 56 -7.08 -21.10 8.42
C THR A 56 -7.22 -19.59 8.38
N ALA A 57 -7.46 -19.07 7.18
CA ALA A 57 -7.88 -17.71 6.95
C ALA A 57 -9.09 -17.46 7.86
N VAL A 58 -8.92 -16.56 8.83
CA VAL A 58 -10.07 -15.90 9.44
C VAL A 58 -10.67 -15.09 8.30
N GLY A 59 -11.69 -15.68 7.67
CA GLY A 59 -12.54 -15.02 6.70
C GLY A 59 -13.37 -13.98 7.43
N ALA A 60 -12.80 -12.81 7.63
CA ALA A 60 -13.56 -11.59 7.83
C ALA A 60 -13.65 -10.92 6.46
N ASP A 61 -14.81 -11.08 5.82
CA ASP A 61 -15.27 -10.29 4.68
C ASP A 61 -15.48 -8.83 5.12
N ALA A 62 -14.40 -8.18 5.58
CA ALA A 62 -14.35 -6.79 5.97
C ALA A 62 -13.72 -5.94 4.85
N THR A 63 -13.76 -6.41 3.61
CA THR A 63 -13.39 -5.62 2.45
C THR A 63 -14.56 -4.77 1.98
N THR A 64 -14.97 -3.77 2.77
CA THR A 64 -15.45 -2.52 2.16
C THR A 64 -14.22 -1.78 1.61
N THR A 65 -13.54 -2.41 0.67
CA THR A 65 -12.50 -1.79 -0.12
C THR A 65 -13.16 -1.12 -1.31
N VAL A 66 -12.76 0.12 -1.59
CA VAL A 66 -13.01 0.86 -2.83
C VAL A 66 -12.40 0.15 -4.07
N VAL A 67 -12.07 -1.14 -3.97
CA VAL A 67 -11.40 -1.90 -5.01
C VAL A 67 -12.00 -3.29 -5.25
N ASP A 68 -13.32 -3.38 -5.28
CA ASP A 68 -13.97 -4.33 -6.18
C ASP A 68 -14.90 -3.54 -7.10
N GLY A 69 -14.31 -2.75 -8.00
CA GLY A 69 -15.08 -2.31 -9.15
C GLY A 69 -15.08 -3.48 -10.10
N GLY A 70 -16.15 -4.28 -10.16
CA GLY A 70 -16.28 -5.50 -10.97
C GLY A 70 -16.06 -5.37 -12.49
N LYS A 71 -15.37 -4.32 -12.94
CA LYS A 71 -14.71 -4.14 -14.24
C LYS A 71 -13.50 -5.07 -14.35
N GLY A 72 -13.26 -5.63 -15.53
CA GLY A 72 -12.05 -6.41 -15.81
C GLY A 72 -10.80 -5.54 -15.96
N ALA A 73 -9.60 -6.13 -15.83
CA ALA A 73 -8.33 -5.43 -16.04
C ALA A 73 -8.27 -4.68 -17.39
N ALA A 74 -8.84 -5.26 -18.45
CA ALA A 74 -8.89 -4.62 -19.77
C ALA A 74 -9.73 -3.32 -19.78
N GLU A 75 -10.79 -3.25 -19.00
CA GLU A 75 -11.61 -2.03 -18.88
C GLU A 75 -10.88 -0.93 -18.12
N TYR A 76 -10.12 -1.29 -17.07
CA TYR A 76 -9.28 -0.34 -16.36
C TYR A 76 -8.17 0.22 -17.24
N GLU A 77 -7.48 -0.65 -18.00
CA GLU A 77 -6.44 -0.22 -18.94
C GLU A 77 -7.01 0.73 -20.01
N ALA A 78 -8.19 0.42 -20.55
CA ALA A 78 -8.86 1.24 -21.56
C ALA A 78 -9.34 2.61 -21.02
N ALA A 79 -9.64 2.72 -19.73
CA ALA A 79 -10.12 3.95 -19.11
C ALA A 79 -9.01 4.99 -18.87
N ILE A 80 -7.78 4.54 -18.62
CA ILE A 80 -6.67 5.41 -18.19
C ILE A 80 -6.40 6.56 -19.17
N PRO A 81 -6.27 6.36 -20.50
CA PRO A 81 -5.96 7.46 -21.40
C PRO A 81 -7.03 8.57 -21.39
N GLY A 82 -8.30 8.19 -21.30
CA GLY A 82 -9.41 9.15 -21.23
C GLY A 82 -9.43 9.93 -19.93
N LEU A 83 -9.14 9.27 -18.81
CA LEU A 83 -9.01 9.93 -17.50
C LEU A 83 -7.80 10.87 -17.45
N GLN A 84 -6.66 10.45 -18.00
CA GLN A 84 -5.47 11.30 -18.10
C GLN A 84 -5.74 12.55 -18.94
N GLN A 85 -6.38 12.39 -20.12
CA GLN A 85 -6.76 13.52 -20.97
C GLN A 85 -7.72 14.47 -20.24
N ALA A 86 -8.74 13.94 -19.55
CA ALA A 86 -9.66 14.77 -18.77
C ALA A 86 -8.93 15.59 -17.68
N LEU A 87 -7.90 15.00 -17.06
CA LEU A 87 -7.06 15.65 -16.05
C LEU A 87 -6.01 16.61 -16.64
N GLU A 88 -5.74 16.58 -17.95
CA GLU A 88 -5.00 17.65 -18.62
C GLU A 88 -5.86 18.92 -18.75
N GLU A 89 -7.16 18.75 -19.00
CA GLU A 89 -8.12 19.85 -19.12
C GLU A 89 -8.56 20.39 -17.75
N THR A 90 -8.81 19.50 -16.80
CA THR A 90 -9.24 19.83 -15.42
C THR A 90 -8.37 19.08 -14.40
N PRO A 91 -7.19 19.62 -14.05
CA PRO A 91 -6.22 18.91 -13.21
C PRO A 91 -6.71 18.52 -11.82
N ASP A 92 -7.66 19.26 -11.25
CA ASP A 92 -8.11 19.09 -9.87
C ASP A 92 -9.49 18.42 -9.79
N ASP A 93 -9.93 17.73 -10.86
CA ASP A 93 -11.15 16.93 -10.87
C ASP A 93 -10.99 15.69 -9.96
N LEU A 94 -11.44 15.83 -8.70
CA LEU A 94 -11.37 14.78 -7.68
C LEU A 94 -12.06 13.47 -8.12
N PRO A 95 -13.30 13.47 -8.68
CA PRO A 95 -13.88 12.28 -9.28
C PRO A 95 -13.00 11.59 -10.34
N ALA A 96 -12.41 12.34 -11.26
CA ALA A 96 -11.53 11.76 -12.29
C ALA A 96 -10.24 11.20 -11.69
N LEU A 97 -9.65 11.89 -10.71
CA LEU A 97 -8.49 11.40 -9.95
C LEU A 97 -8.82 10.10 -9.21
N GLN A 98 -10.01 10.01 -8.59
CA GLN A 98 -10.44 8.82 -7.88
C GLN A 98 -10.60 7.60 -8.81
N GLU A 99 -11.24 7.77 -9.96
CA GLU A 99 -11.35 6.68 -10.95
C GLU A 99 -9.99 6.29 -11.53
N LEU A 100 -9.08 7.25 -11.72
CA LEU A 100 -7.72 6.98 -12.19
C LEU A 100 -6.91 6.18 -11.15
N ALA A 101 -6.95 6.60 -9.88
CA ALA A 101 -6.27 5.89 -8.80
C ALA A 101 -6.81 4.46 -8.62
N LYS A 102 -8.13 4.30 -8.74
CA LYS A 102 -8.79 2.98 -8.72
C LYS A 102 -8.33 2.11 -9.89
N ALA A 103 -8.27 2.66 -11.11
CA ALA A 103 -7.77 1.92 -12.27
C ALA A 103 -6.32 1.45 -12.05
N TYR A 104 -5.44 2.33 -11.59
CA TYR A 104 -4.07 1.97 -11.29
C TYR A 104 -3.96 0.89 -10.22
N TYR A 105 -4.69 1.00 -9.10
CA TYR A 105 -4.65 -0.04 -8.06
C TYR A 105 -5.10 -1.40 -8.60
N ASN A 106 -6.20 -1.46 -9.36
CA ASN A 106 -6.73 -2.73 -9.89
C ASN A 106 -5.77 -3.39 -10.89
N LEU A 107 -4.91 -2.61 -11.52
CA LEU A 107 -3.85 -3.09 -12.42
C LEU A 107 -2.54 -3.42 -11.69
N GLY A 108 -2.48 -3.28 -10.36
CA GLY A 108 -1.26 -3.46 -9.57
C GLY A 108 -0.24 -2.32 -9.73
N ARG A 109 -0.64 -1.20 -10.33
CA ARG A 109 0.17 0.01 -10.54
C ARG A 109 0.11 0.90 -9.29
N TYR A 110 0.61 0.35 -8.18
CA TYR A 110 0.41 0.95 -6.86
C TYR A 110 1.12 2.29 -6.67
N GLU A 111 2.26 2.50 -7.34
CA GLU A 111 2.99 3.76 -7.28
C GLU A 111 2.19 4.90 -7.91
N GLU A 112 1.63 4.68 -9.10
CA GLU A 112 0.80 5.69 -9.76
C GLU A 112 -0.51 5.93 -8.99
N ALA A 113 -1.11 4.88 -8.41
CA ALA A 113 -2.26 5.03 -7.53
C ALA A 113 -1.92 5.91 -6.32
N ALA A 114 -0.79 5.66 -5.65
CA ALA A 114 -0.33 6.42 -4.50
C ALA A 114 -0.12 7.90 -4.84
N GLN A 115 0.59 8.20 -5.94
CA GLN A 115 0.80 9.58 -6.41
C GLN A 115 -0.53 10.29 -6.72
N THR A 116 -1.51 9.56 -7.24
CA THR A 116 -2.84 10.12 -7.53
C THR A 116 -3.58 10.47 -6.23
N TYR A 117 -3.52 9.62 -5.20
CA TYR A 117 -4.08 9.94 -3.88
C TYR A 117 -3.36 11.10 -3.19
N GLU A 118 -2.04 11.18 -3.28
CA GLU A 118 -1.28 12.33 -2.76
C GLU A 118 -1.71 13.64 -3.41
N LYS A 119 -1.98 13.62 -4.72
CA LYS A 119 -2.55 14.77 -5.43
C LYS A 119 -3.94 15.12 -4.91
N MET A 120 -4.84 14.15 -4.73
CA MET A 120 -6.17 14.39 -4.16
C MET A 120 -6.07 15.05 -2.78
N LEU A 121 -5.20 14.55 -1.90
CA LEU A 121 -4.98 15.10 -0.55
C LEU A 121 -4.34 16.49 -0.58
N SER A 122 -3.60 16.84 -1.63
CA SER A 122 -3.08 18.21 -1.82
C SER A 122 -4.16 19.21 -2.23
N ILE A 123 -5.27 18.75 -2.82
CA ILE A 123 -6.42 19.57 -3.22
C ILE A 123 -7.35 19.75 -2.02
N GLN A 124 -7.69 18.64 -1.35
CA GLN A 124 -8.55 18.64 -0.18
C GLN A 124 -8.08 17.56 0.80
N ASP A 125 -7.84 17.98 2.05
CA ASP A 125 -7.63 17.04 3.15
C ASP A 125 -8.95 16.36 3.49
N ASP A 126 -9.00 15.03 3.37
CA ASP A 126 -10.23 14.25 3.49
C ASP A 126 -9.94 12.86 4.08
N ALA A 127 -10.70 12.50 5.11
CA ALA A 127 -10.50 11.25 5.85
C ALA A 127 -10.75 9.99 4.99
N PHE A 128 -11.76 10.01 4.11
CA PHE A 128 -12.03 8.89 3.20
C PHE A 128 -10.92 8.73 2.16
N VAL A 129 -10.41 9.84 1.63
CA VAL A 129 -9.27 9.82 0.70
C VAL A 129 -8.02 9.26 1.39
N ARG A 130 -7.74 9.64 2.65
CA ARG A 130 -6.63 9.07 3.45
C ARG A 130 -6.79 7.57 3.69
N ASN A 131 -7.98 7.12 4.08
CA ASN A 131 -8.29 5.70 4.26
C ASN A 131 -8.06 4.90 2.96
N ASN A 132 -8.46 5.46 1.80
CA ASN A 132 -8.22 4.81 0.52
C ASN A 132 -6.75 4.84 0.10
N TYR A 133 -6.03 5.93 0.40
CA TYR A 133 -4.58 5.98 0.20
C TYR A 133 -3.86 4.90 1.03
N ALA A 134 -4.26 4.74 2.29
CA ALA A 134 -3.76 3.68 3.15
C ALA A 134 -4.03 2.28 2.58
N ASN A 135 -5.21 2.04 2.01
CA ASN A 135 -5.51 0.78 1.30
C ASN A 135 -4.55 0.54 0.11
N VAL A 136 -4.24 1.58 -0.67
CA VAL A 136 -3.24 1.49 -1.76
C VAL A 136 -1.86 1.13 -1.21
N LEU A 137 -1.42 1.81 -0.17
CA LEU A 137 -0.12 1.56 0.47
C LEU A 137 -0.03 0.14 1.03
N ARG A 138 -1.12 -0.36 1.64
CA ARG A 138 -1.21 -1.75 2.12
C ARG A 138 -1.11 -2.74 0.97
N GLY A 139 -1.85 -2.52 -0.12
CA GLY A 139 -1.77 -3.35 -1.33
C GLY A 139 -0.37 -3.36 -1.97
N TRP A 140 0.36 -2.25 -1.85
CA TRP A 140 1.76 -2.13 -2.28
C TRP A 140 2.76 -2.83 -1.32
N GLY A 141 2.32 -3.27 -0.14
CA GLY A 141 3.20 -3.83 0.90
C GLY A 141 3.90 -2.78 1.77
N LYS A 142 3.50 -1.51 1.69
CA LYS A 142 4.01 -0.41 2.53
C LYS A 142 3.18 -0.26 3.81
N ALA A 143 3.18 -1.33 4.61
CA ALA A 143 2.36 -1.48 5.82
C ALA A 143 2.46 -0.31 6.81
N ASP A 144 3.68 0.11 7.17
CA ASP A 144 3.89 1.18 8.15
C ASP A 144 3.34 2.53 7.68
N LEU A 145 3.43 2.81 6.37
CA LEU A 145 2.87 4.02 5.80
C LEU A 145 1.33 3.94 5.74
N ALA A 146 0.77 2.75 5.48
CA ALA A 146 -0.67 2.54 5.54
C ALA A 146 -1.21 2.82 6.94
N VAL A 147 -0.56 2.29 7.99
CA VAL A 147 -0.89 2.57 9.40
C VAL A 147 -0.95 4.07 9.66
N SER A 148 0.09 4.81 9.25
CA SER A 148 0.14 6.26 9.45
C SER A 148 -0.99 7.01 8.73
N GLN A 149 -1.40 6.56 7.54
CA GLN A 149 -2.50 7.18 6.80
C GLN A 149 -3.88 6.83 7.39
N TYR A 150 -4.09 5.63 7.91
CA TYR A 150 -5.32 5.31 8.64
C TYR A 150 -5.44 6.13 9.95
N GLN A 151 -4.35 6.27 10.69
CA GLN A 151 -4.32 7.11 11.90
C GLN A 151 -4.69 8.56 11.55
N GLN A 152 -4.08 9.11 10.50
CA GLN A 152 -4.45 10.45 10.02
C GLN A 152 -5.91 10.53 9.55
N ALA A 153 -6.47 9.48 8.94
CA ALA A 153 -7.88 9.46 8.57
C ALA A 153 -8.79 9.56 9.81
N ILE A 154 -8.47 8.82 10.88
CA ILE A 154 -9.19 8.87 12.16
C ILE A 154 -9.01 10.24 12.84
N GLU A 155 -7.82 10.83 12.79
CA GLU A 155 -7.58 12.18 13.31
C GLU A 155 -8.38 13.25 12.55
N THR A 156 -8.49 13.13 11.23
CA THR A 156 -9.28 14.03 10.38
C THR A 156 -10.78 13.87 10.62
N ASP A 157 -11.26 12.63 10.75
CA ASP A 157 -12.65 12.30 11.07
C ASP A 157 -12.73 11.12 12.03
N PRO A 158 -12.90 11.38 13.35
CA PRO A 158 -13.03 10.33 14.36
C PRO A 158 -14.29 9.49 14.21
N SER A 159 -15.27 9.90 13.41
CA SER A 159 -16.50 9.14 13.15
C SER A 159 -16.35 8.13 12.01
N LEU A 160 -15.21 8.09 11.32
CA LEU A 160 -14.97 7.22 10.17
C LEU A 160 -14.71 5.76 10.59
N ALA A 161 -15.76 5.00 10.88
CA ALA A 161 -15.69 3.61 11.35
C ALA A 161 -14.84 2.68 10.47
N VAL A 162 -14.91 2.84 9.14
CA VAL A 162 -14.12 2.04 8.19
C VAL A 162 -12.60 2.21 8.38
N ALA A 163 -12.13 3.38 8.85
CA ALA A 163 -10.71 3.59 9.13
C ALA A 163 -10.24 2.81 10.36
N TYR A 164 -11.08 2.72 11.41
CA TYR A 164 -10.80 1.88 12.58
C TYR A 164 -10.72 0.40 12.19
N ILE A 165 -11.68 -0.10 11.40
CA ILE A 165 -11.68 -1.49 10.93
C ILE A 165 -10.43 -1.80 10.10
N ASN A 166 -10.08 -0.94 9.15
CA ASN A 166 -8.92 -1.16 8.28
C ASN A 166 -7.60 -1.13 9.06
N LEU A 167 -7.45 -0.22 10.03
CA LEU A 167 -6.26 -0.15 10.87
C LEU A 167 -6.19 -1.33 11.86
N ALA A 168 -7.31 -1.70 12.48
CA ALA A 168 -7.39 -2.88 13.34
C ALA A 168 -7.01 -4.16 12.57
N THR A 169 -7.51 -4.31 11.33
CA THR A 169 -7.15 -5.41 10.43
C THR A 169 -5.64 -5.42 10.17
N GLU A 170 -5.04 -4.26 9.93
CA GLU A 170 -3.60 -4.13 9.70
C GLU A 170 -2.78 -4.47 10.96
N TYR A 171 -3.24 -4.10 12.16
CA TYR A 171 -2.61 -4.52 13.41
C TYR A 171 -2.70 -6.03 13.64
N VAL A 172 -3.84 -6.66 13.35
CA VAL A 172 -3.96 -8.14 13.41
C VAL A 172 -2.96 -8.80 12.46
N ARG A 173 -2.81 -8.27 11.24
CA ARG A 173 -1.84 -8.76 10.25
C ARG A 173 -0.38 -8.60 10.71
N GLN A 174 -0.12 -7.65 11.60
CA GLN A 174 1.18 -7.42 12.23
C GLN A 174 1.35 -8.21 13.55
N GLU A 175 0.47 -9.17 13.85
CA GLU A 175 0.48 -9.96 15.09
C GLU A 175 0.30 -9.09 16.35
N ARG A 176 -0.47 -7.99 16.23
CA ARG A 176 -0.77 -7.04 17.30
C ARG A 176 -2.29 -6.96 17.60
N PRO A 177 -2.94 -8.07 17.98
CA PRO A 177 -4.39 -8.09 18.22
C PRO A 177 -4.82 -7.21 19.40
N ASP A 178 -3.99 -7.06 20.44
CA ASP A 178 -4.30 -6.20 21.59
C ASP A 178 -4.42 -4.72 21.17
N ASP A 179 -3.54 -4.25 20.28
CA ASP A 179 -3.61 -2.90 19.72
C ASP A 179 -4.86 -2.72 18.84
N ALA A 180 -5.26 -3.77 18.12
CA ALA A 180 -6.49 -3.76 17.33
C ALA A 180 -7.73 -3.64 18.22
N VAL A 181 -7.80 -4.41 19.32
CA VAL A 181 -8.92 -4.33 20.28
C VAL A 181 -8.99 -2.95 20.93
N ALA A 182 -7.85 -2.43 21.42
CA ALA A 182 -7.80 -1.10 22.04
C ALA A 182 -8.26 0.01 21.08
N LEU A 183 -7.85 -0.06 19.82
CA LEU A 183 -8.28 0.88 18.77
C LEU A 183 -9.79 0.79 18.50
N LEU A 184 -10.35 -0.42 18.47
CA LEU A 184 -11.80 -0.60 18.26
C LEU A 184 -12.60 -0.07 19.45
N GLU A 185 -12.13 -0.27 20.68
CA GLU A 185 -12.74 0.32 21.88
C GLU A 185 -12.76 1.85 21.83
N GLU A 186 -11.68 2.47 21.34
CA GLU A 186 -11.64 3.91 21.07
C GLU A 186 -12.70 4.32 20.04
N GLY A 187 -12.74 3.65 18.90
CA GLY A 187 -13.70 3.94 17.83
C GLY A 187 -15.16 3.78 18.25
N ILE A 188 -15.49 2.76 19.05
CA ILE A 188 -16.83 2.51 19.61
C ILE A 188 -17.32 3.71 20.46
N GLY A 189 -16.39 4.44 21.10
CA GLY A 189 -16.70 5.66 21.84
C GLY A 189 -16.88 6.91 20.97
N ALA A 190 -16.42 6.88 19.73
CA ALA A 190 -16.35 8.04 18.83
C ALA A 190 -17.41 8.05 17.72
N VAL A 191 -17.95 6.89 17.33
CA VAL A 191 -18.88 6.73 16.20
C VAL A 191 -20.36 6.72 16.64
N ALA A 192 -21.28 6.92 15.68
CA ALA A 192 -22.72 6.81 15.89
C ALA A 192 -23.18 5.34 16.00
N ASP A 193 -24.39 5.10 16.53
CA ASP A 193 -24.86 3.76 16.89
C ASP A 193 -24.80 2.74 15.73
N ASP A 194 -25.19 3.11 14.50
CA ASP A 194 -25.16 2.18 13.36
C ASP A 194 -23.73 1.70 13.04
N ASP A 195 -22.74 2.60 13.10
CA ASP A 195 -21.33 2.28 12.88
C ASP A 195 -20.71 1.57 14.09
N LYS A 196 -21.21 1.87 15.28
CA LYS A 196 -20.75 1.30 16.54
C LYS A 196 -20.96 -0.20 16.59
N GLU A 197 -22.13 -0.67 16.15
CA GLU A 197 -22.43 -2.11 16.08
C GLU A 197 -21.42 -2.86 15.20
N TRP A 198 -20.95 -2.24 14.12
CA TRP A 198 -19.93 -2.83 13.24
C TRP A 198 -18.58 -2.98 13.96
N LEU A 199 -18.15 -1.94 14.68
CA LEU A 199 -16.90 -1.98 15.45
C LEU A 199 -16.96 -2.98 16.62
N GLU A 200 -18.09 -3.04 17.33
CA GLU A 200 -18.33 -3.99 18.43
C GLU A 200 -18.27 -5.44 17.92
N SER A 201 -18.97 -5.73 16.82
CA SER A 201 -18.97 -7.05 16.19
C SER A 201 -17.56 -7.49 15.78
N TYR A 202 -16.75 -6.58 15.22
CA TYR A 202 -15.39 -6.92 14.81
C TYR A 202 -14.47 -7.15 16.02
N ARG A 203 -14.57 -6.32 17.06
CA ARG A 203 -13.83 -6.49 18.31
C ARG A 203 -14.13 -7.85 18.97
N ASP A 204 -15.41 -8.22 19.06
CA ASP A 204 -15.84 -9.46 19.72
C ASP A 204 -15.36 -10.71 18.98
N GLN A 205 -15.25 -10.66 17.64
CA GLN A 205 -14.64 -11.73 16.86
C GLN A 205 -13.15 -11.92 17.17
N LEU A 206 -12.41 -10.81 17.35
CA LEU A 206 -10.99 -10.86 17.68
C LEU A 206 -10.75 -11.47 19.07
N THR A 207 -11.55 -11.08 20.07
CA THR A 207 -11.40 -11.60 21.44
C THR A 207 -11.83 -13.06 21.55
N ALA A 208 -12.91 -13.46 20.88
CA ALA A 208 -13.37 -14.86 20.87
C ALA A 208 -12.36 -15.82 20.20
N SER A 209 -11.52 -15.32 19.29
CA SER A 209 -10.48 -16.13 18.62
C SER A 209 -9.23 -16.39 19.48
N ALA A 210 -9.09 -15.68 20.62
CA ALA A 210 -7.94 -15.76 21.50
C ALA A 210 -8.11 -16.75 22.67
N GLU A 211 -9.31 -17.30 22.87
CA GLU A 211 -9.64 -18.30 23.89
C GLU A 211 -9.50 -19.75 23.38
#